data_AF-B6EBE1-F1
#
_entry.id   AF-B6EBE1-F1
#
_cell.length_a   1.000
_cell.length_b   1.000
_cell.length_c   1.000
_cell.angle_alpha   90.00
_cell.angle_beta   90.00
_cell.angle_gamma   90.00
#
_symmetry.space_group_name_H-M   'P 1'
#
loop_
_entity.id
_entity.type
_entity.pdbx_description
1 polymer ?
#
loop_
_entity_poly.entity_id
_entity_poly.type
_entity_poly.pdbx_seq_one_letter_code
_entity_poly.pdbx_strand_id
1 'polypeptide(L)'
;QEYVPIVEKPIYITSSKIKCVLHTSGDFNATRDWCNAGASIDVRVNVAQMRSVQSATSDGFTPDAKIVRFTVDADKPGTGIHLVNELQQDHSWFQSWANRRTYIGPFASSYDLWVKPVSGYTPKKARDLPQNENKNYQHRDTYGYSIGINGKVGAEVNKDGPKVGGEVSGSFTYNYSKTLVFDTKDYRINNRSSLSDFDISFEREFGECDELRRQELGCYFTAAHWGSGWVFDKTKFNPISYSNFKPNYDVLYEAPVSETGVTDFEMGVKLNYRARFGTVIPSALFSVYGSAGSSTNSSTVKQRIRIDWNHPLFEAEAHVTLQSLSNNDLCLDVYGENGDKTVAGGSVNGWSCHGSWNQVWGLDKEERYRSRVASDRCLTVNADKTLTVEQCGANLAQKWYWEGDKLISRYVDGNNTRYLLNIVGGRNVQVTPENEATQARWKPTLQQVKL
;
A
#
# COMPACT_ATOMS: atom_id res chain seq x y z
N GLN A 1 -10.14 -8.96 -19.64
CA GLN A 1 -9.19 -8.50 -18.62
C GLN A 1 -8.81 -9.72 -17.83
N GLU A 2 -7.51 -10.00 -17.70
CA GLU A 2 -7.02 -11.09 -16.86
C GLU A 2 -7.37 -10.80 -15.40
N TYR A 3 -7.83 -11.83 -14.67
CA TYR A 3 -8.13 -11.69 -13.24
C TYR A 3 -6.83 -11.57 -12.46
N VAL A 4 -6.71 -10.52 -11.66
CA VAL A 4 -5.57 -10.28 -10.77
C VAL A 4 -6.14 -10.01 -9.37
N PRO A 5 -5.90 -10.90 -8.37
CA PRO A 5 -6.45 -10.77 -7.02
C PRO A 5 -5.66 -9.75 -6.18
N ILE A 6 -5.51 -8.53 -6.71
CA ILE A 6 -4.88 -7.41 -6.01
C ILE A 6 -5.97 -6.43 -5.61
N VAL A 7 -6.06 -6.15 -4.32
CA VAL A 7 -6.99 -5.13 -3.81
C VAL A 7 -6.19 -3.96 -3.26
N GLU A 8 -6.40 -2.78 -3.84
CA GLU A 8 -5.71 -1.56 -3.45
C GLU A 8 -6.65 -0.61 -2.69
N LYS A 9 -6.15 -0.04 -1.60
CA LYS A 9 -6.82 1.03 -0.85
C LYS A 9 -5.85 2.19 -0.60
N PRO A 10 -6.23 3.43 -0.94
CA PRO A 10 -5.42 4.59 -0.59
C PRO A 10 -5.60 4.95 0.89
N ILE A 11 -4.49 5.23 1.57
CA ILE A 11 -4.44 5.83 2.90
C ILE A 11 -3.71 7.16 2.80
N TYR A 12 -4.25 8.18 3.45
CA TYR A 12 -3.73 9.54 3.38
C TYR A 12 -3.10 9.92 4.73
N ILE A 13 -1.82 10.29 4.71
CA ILE A 13 -1.12 10.86 5.85
C ILE A 13 -1.19 12.38 5.68
N THR A 14 -2.14 13.01 6.37
CA THR A 14 -2.43 14.43 6.20
C THR A 14 -2.33 15.24 7.49
N SER A 15 -1.78 16.44 7.37
CA SER A 15 -1.82 17.47 8.40
C SER A 15 -1.69 18.84 7.73
N SER A 16 -2.49 19.80 8.18
CA SER A 16 -2.45 21.18 7.69
C SER A 16 -2.22 22.15 8.84
N LYS A 17 -1.94 23.42 8.51
CA LYS A 17 -1.70 24.48 9.49
C LYS A 17 -0.55 24.18 10.46
N ILE A 18 0.47 23.47 9.98
CA ILE A 18 1.66 23.16 10.76
C ILE A 18 2.42 24.47 11.01
N LYS A 19 2.76 24.72 12.27
CA LYS A 19 3.60 25.85 12.67
C LYS A 19 5.07 25.42 12.71
N CYS A 20 5.94 26.24 12.14
CA CYS A 20 7.38 26.03 12.13
C CYS A 20 8.04 26.89 13.21
N VAL A 21 7.88 26.48 14.46
CA VAL A 21 8.39 27.24 15.61
C VAL A 21 9.90 27.07 15.69
N LEU A 22 10.64 28.12 15.34
CA LEU A 22 12.10 28.19 15.38
C LEU A 22 12.53 29.53 15.97
N HIS A 23 13.75 29.60 16.47
CA HIS A 23 14.33 30.85 16.96
C HIS A 23 14.46 31.89 15.84
N THR A 24 14.43 33.17 16.20
CA THR A 24 14.54 34.30 15.26
C THR A 24 15.98 34.70 14.95
N SER A 25 16.93 34.35 15.83
CA SER A 25 18.35 34.68 15.70
C SER A 25 19.24 33.63 16.41
N GLY A 26 20.55 33.72 16.17
CA GLY A 26 21.56 32.92 16.86
C GLY A 26 21.76 33.25 18.34
N ASP A 27 21.04 34.24 18.89
CA ASP A 27 21.01 34.49 20.35
C ASP A 27 19.99 33.61 21.06
N PHE A 28 19.09 32.96 20.31
CA PHE A 28 18.04 32.08 20.82
C PHE A 28 17.06 32.76 21.80
N ASN A 29 17.00 34.09 21.85
CA ASN A 29 16.17 34.85 22.80
C ASN A 29 14.66 34.86 22.50
N ALA A 30 14.27 34.59 21.25
CA ALA A 30 12.86 34.59 20.83
C ALA A 30 12.61 33.55 19.74
N THR A 31 11.35 33.12 19.62
CA THR A 31 10.88 32.19 18.59
C THR A 31 9.73 32.79 17.81
N ARG A 32 9.59 32.40 16.54
CA ARG A 32 8.40 32.71 15.72
C ARG A 32 7.96 31.49 14.94
N ASP A 33 6.75 31.52 14.42
CA ASP A 33 6.31 30.57 13.40
C ASP A 33 6.82 31.04 12.03
N TRP A 34 7.85 30.35 11.52
CA TRP A 34 8.46 30.68 10.24
C TRP A 34 7.60 30.31 9.03
N CYS A 35 6.60 29.45 9.22
CA CYS A 35 5.71 29.01 8.16
C CYS A 35 4.37 29.75 8.16
N ASN A 36 4.09 30.60 9.17
CA ASN A 36 2.82 31.31 9.34
C ASN A 36 1.59 30.38 9.24
N ALA A 37 1.68 29.20 9.85
CA ALA A 37 0.69 28.11 9.73
C ALA A 37 0.38 27.71 8.26
N GLY A 38 1.33 27.92 7.35
CA GLY A 38 1.23 27.55 5.94
C GLY A 38 1.82 26.17 5.61
N ALA A 39 2.49 25.52 6.56
CA ALA A 39 3.08 24.21 6.31
C ALA A 39 2.04 23.09 6.32
N SER A 40 2.25 22.08 5.48
CA SER A 40 1.34 20.95 5.31
C SER A 40 2.08 19.68 4.91
N ILE A 41 1.50 18.54 5.28
CA ILE A 41 1.90 17.20 4.86
C ILE A 41 0.65 16.56 4.24
N ASP A 42 0.77 16.05 3.02
CA ASP A 42 -0.24 15.26 2.33
C ASP A 42 0.47 14.21 1.47
N VAL A 43 0.52 13.00 2.00
CA VAL A 43 1.15 11.84 1.34
C VAL A 43 0.10 10.75 1.18
N ARG A 44 -0.08 10.28 -0.06
CA ARG A 44 -0.97 9.18 -0.40
C ARG A 44 -0.17 7.88 -0.47
N VAL A 45 -0.44 6.97 0.45
CA VAL A 45 0.10 5.61 0.47
C VAL A 45 -0.96 4.67 -0.09
N ASN A 46 -0.67 4.00 -1.20
CA ASN A 46 -1.52 2.93 -1.70
C ASN A 46 -1.12 1.62 -1.01
N VAL A 47 -2.08 1.00 -0.34
CA VAL A 47 -1.90 -0.29 0.34
C VAL A 47 -2.55 -1.36 -0.51
N ALA A 48 -1.75 -2.27 -1.04
CA ALA A 48 -2.19 -3.41 -1.81
C ALA A 48 -2.15 -4.67 -0.96
N GLN A 49 -3.23 -5.46 -0.96
CA GLN A 49 -3.29 -6.77 -0.33
C GLN A 49 -3.54 -7.82 -1.41
N MET A 50 -2.77 -8.90 -1.38
CA MET A 50 -2.82 -9.95 -2.40
C MET A 50 -2.33 -11.30 -1.89
N ARG A 51 -2.74 -12.37 -2.59
CA ARG A 51 -2.25 -13.74 -2.40
C ARG A 51 -1.37 -14.12 -3.58
N SER A 52 -0.14 -14.59 -3.32
CA SER A 52 0.74 -15.14 -4.34
C SER A 52 0.90 -16.63 -4.13
N VAL A 53 0.57 -17.46 -5.13
CA VAL A 53 0.87 -18.91 -5.10
C VAL A 53 2.23 -19.22 -5.72
N GLN A 54 2.71 -20.44 -5.52
CA GLN A 54 3.94 -20.89 -6.20
C GLN A 54 3.69 -21.10 -7.69
N SER A 55 4.46 -20.41 -8.52
CA SER A 55 4.42 -20.49 -9.98
C SER A 55 5.82 -20.43 -10.54
N ALA A 56 6.10 -21.19 -11.61
CA ALA A 56 7.39 -21.14 -12.28
C ALA A 56 7.60 -19.80 -13.01
N THR A 57 8.82 -19.28 -12.92
CA THR A 57 9.30 -18.07 -13.61
C THR A 57 10.63 -18.37 -14.28
N SER A 58 11.12 -17.46 -15.13
CA SER A 58 12.49 -17.56 -15.69
C SER A 58 13.57 -17.58 -14.61
N ASP A 59 13.29 -16.97 -13.45
CA ASP A 59 14.27 -16.71 -12.39
C ASP A 59 14.07 -17.58 -11.14
N GLY A 60 13.21 -18.61 -11.22
CA GLY A 60 12.87 -19.50 -10.11
C GLY A 60 11.36 -19.64 -9.92
N PHE A 61 10.87 -19.50 -8.69
CA PHE A 61 9.45 -19.62 -8.36
C PHE A 61 8.94 -18.38 -7.64
N THR A 62 7.69 -17.98 -7.93
CA THR A 62 6.99 -17.00 -7.10
C THR A 62 6.75 -17.57 -5.70
N PRO A 63 6.74 -16.74 -4.64
CA PRO A 63 6.54 -17.24 -3.29
C PRO A 63 5.08 -17.63 -3.06
N ASP A 64 4.88 -18.68 -2.28
CA ASP A 64 3.57 -19.05 -1.73
C ASP A 64 3.32 -18.29 -0.42
N ALA A 65 2.77 -17.08 -0.52
CA ALA A 65 2.64 -16.16 0.61
C ALA A 65 1.41 -15.23 0.52
N LYS A 66 1.02 -14.69 1.68
CA LYS A 66 0.13 -13.53 1.79
C LYS A 66 0.98 -12.27 1.73
N ILE A 67 0.59 -11.30 0.91
CA ILE A 67 1.42 -10.14 0.61
C ILE A 67 0.66 -8.86 0.92
N VAL A 68 1.35 -7.93 1.57
CA VAL A 68 0.91 -6.54 1.74
C VAL A 68 2.00 -5.62 1.21
N ARG A 69 1.65 -4.72 0.31
CA ARG A 69 2.58 -3.76 -0.30
C ARG A 69 2.12 -2.33 0.01
N PHE A 70 3.02 -1.48 0.44
CA PHE A 70 2.79 -0.06 0.68
C PHE A 70 3.61 0.74 -0.32
N THR A 71 2.95 1.55 -1.11
CA THR A 71 3.59 2.32 -2.18
C THR A 71 3.15 3.77 -2.14
N VAL A 72 4.11 4.70 -2.18
CA VAL A 72 3.86 6.08 -2.61
C VAL A 72 4.30 6.19 -4.05
N ASP A 73 3.31 6.26 -4.94
CA ASP A 73 3.46 6.19 -6.39
C ASP A 73 3.73 7.58 -6.97
N ALA A 74 4.68 7.69 -7.90
CA ALA A 74 5.05 8.96 -8.53
C ALA A 74 3.88 9.62 -9.29
N ASP A 75 2.95 8.83 -9.83
CA ASP A 75 1.79 9.35 -10.56
C ASP A 75 0.67 9.81 -9.61
N LYS A 76 0.64 9.29 -8.38
CA LYS A 76 -0.41 9.57 -7.38
C LYS A 76 0.16 9.75 -5.95
N PRO A 77 1.14 10.64 -5.70
CA PRO A 77 1.83 10.72 -4.41
C PRO A 77 1.07 11.53 -3.35
N GLY A 78 -0.01 12.22 -3.74
CA GLY A 78 -0.65 13.27 -2.93
C GLY A 78 -0.21 14.68 -3.37
N THR A 79 -0.59 15.70 -2.60
CA THR A 79 -0.18 17.09 -2.88
C THR A 79 1.27 17.37 -2.49
N GLY A 80 1.81 16.60 -1.53
CA GLY A 80 3.21 16.62 -1.10
C GLY A 80 3.40 17.25 0.28
N ILE A 81 4.65 17.60 0.57
CA ILE A 81 5.08 18.22 1.82
C ILE A 81 5.55 19.64 1.52
N HIS A 82 4.93 20.62 2.15
CA HIS A 82 5.16 22.06 1.94
C HIS A 82 5.50 22.74 3.27
N LEU A 83 6.50 23.62 3.27
CA LEU A 83 6.83 24.51 4.39
C LEU A 83 6.36 25.94 4.10
N VAL A 84 6.89 26.55 3.03
CA VAL A 84 6.64 27.94 2.61
C VAL A 84 6.72 28.06 1.09
N ASN A 85 6.03 29.04 0.50
CA ASN A 85 6.10 29.29 -0.94
C ASN A 85 7.48 29.80 -1.38
N GLU A 86 8.10 30.64 -0.56
CA GLU A 86 9.40 31.24 -0.82
C GLU A 86 10.29 31.16 0.42
N LEU A 87 11.56 30.81 0.21
CA LEU A 87 12.56 30.79 1.27
C LEU A 87 12.85 32.23 1.74
N GLN A 88 12.71 32.49 3.04
CA GLN A 88 12.95 33.81 3.60
C GLN A 88 14.46 33.99 3.86
N GLN A 89 14.99 35.15 3.49
CA GLN A 89 16.36 35.56 3.77
C GLN A 89 16.32 37.04 4.15
N ASP A 90 16.76 37.37 5.36
CA ASP A 90 16.72 38.74 5.88
C ASP A 90 17.72 38.93 7.04
N HIS A 91 17.65 40.10 7.69
CA HIS A 91 18.40 40.47 8.87
C HIS A 91 17.63 40.15 10.15
N SER A 92 18.29 39.45 11.08
CA SER A 92 17.81 39.37 12.47
C SER A 92 18.23 40.59 13.29
N TRP A 93 19.30 41.27 12.86
CA TRP A 93 19.75 42.54 13.43
C TRP A 93 20.63 43.28 12.41
N PHE A 94 20.52 44.61 12.34
CA PHE A 94 21.26 45.43 11.37
C PHE A 94 21.75 46.73 12.01
N GLN A 95 23.07 46.94 12.03
CA GLN A 95 23.68 48.23 12.34
C GLN A 95 24.30 48.86 11.09
N SER A 96 24.99 48.06 10.27
CA SER A 96 25.57 48.52 9.01
C SER A 96 25.84 47.37 8.03
N TRP A 97 26.23 47.71 6.80
CA TRP A 97 26.75 46.74 5.82
C TRP A 97 28.10 46.10 6.22
N ALA A 98 28.71 46.55 7.31
CA ALA A 98 29.88 45.89 7.88
C ALA A 98 29.57 45.13 9.17
N ASN A 99 28.47 45.45 9.86
CA ASN A 99 28.07 44.83 11.12
C ASN A 99 26.58 44.49 11.13
N ARG A 100 26.24 43.22 10.93
CA ARG A 100 24.85 42.73 10.89
C ARG A 100 24.76 41.23 11.17
N ARG A 101 23.55 40.78 11.49
CA ARG A 101 23.20 39.36 11.63
C ARG A 101 22.12 39.02 10.61
N THR A 102 22.26 37.88 9.96
CA THR A 102 21.41 37.44 8.85
C THR A 102 20.78 36.09 9.16
N TYR A 103 19.71 35.75 8.47
CA TYR A 103 19.13 34.41 8.51
C TYR A 103 18.70 33.92 7.14
N ILE A 104 18.54 32.60 7.01
CA ILE A 104 17.85 31.97 5.88
C ILE A 104 17.00 30.78 6.37
N GLY A 105 15.74 30.70 5.96
CA GLY A 105 14.81 29.66 6.41
C GLY A 105 13.33 30.00 6.22
N PRO A 106 12.41 29.10 6.60
CA PRO A 106 12.66 27.73 7.00
C PRO A 106 12.88 26.83 5.78
N PHE A 107 13.70 25.80 5.94
CA PHE A 107 13.87 24.74 4.94
C PHE A 107 13.99 23.37 5.62
N ALA A 108 13.65 22.31 4.90
CA ALA A 108 13.72 20.94 5.37
C ALA A 108 15.17 20.48 5.50
N SER A 109 15.45 19.85 6.63
CA SER A 109 16.69 19.15 6.92
C SER A 109 16.62 17.72 6.43
N SER A 110 15.47 17.08 6.70
CA SER A 110 15.15 15.78 6.17
C SER A 110 13.65 15.55 6.13
N TYR A 111 13.26 14.63 5.25
CA TYR A 111 11.95 14.02 5.21
C TYR A 111 12.11 12.55 5.58
N ASP A 112 11.70 12.16 6.79
CA ASP A 112 11.72 10.77 7.22
C ASP A 112 10.36 10.13 6.97
N LEU A 113 10.35 8.95 6.35
CA LEU A 113 9.15 8.15 6.10
C LEU A 113 9.35 6.73 6.59
N TRP A 114 8.31 6.13 7.15
CA TRP A 114 8.38 4.75 7.61
C TRP A 114 7.06 4.01 7.46
N VAL A 115 7.18 2.69 7.43
CA VAL A 115 6.11 1.72 7.59
C VAL A 115 6.64 0.65 8.52
N LYS A 116 6.03 0.48 9.70
CA LYS A 116 6.51 -0.46 10.72
C LYS A 116 5.35 -1.29 11.27
N PRO A 117 5.48 -2.63 11.38
CA PRO A 117 4.54 -3.42 12.18
C PRO A 117 4.72 -3.05 13.65
N VAL A 118 3.66 -2.58 14.32
CA VAL A 118 3.72 -2.09 15.70
C VAL A 118 3.03 -2.99 16.72
N SER A 119 2.13 -3.87 16.26
CA SER A 119 1.51 -4.90 17.12
C SER A 119 0.95 -6.06 16.31
N GLY A 120 0.81 -7.22 16.97
CA GLY A 120 0.32 -8.46 16.38
C GLY A 120 1.44 -9.28 15.74
N TYR A 121 1.11 -10.04 14.69
CA TYR A 121 2.08 -10.79 13.91
C TYR A 121 3.08 -9.83 13.24
N THR A 122 4.35 -10.22 13.17
CA THR A 122 5.40 -9.42 12.50
C THR A 122 5.75 -10.07 11.16
N PRO A 123 5.23 -9.55 10.03
CA PRO A 123 5.52 -10.12 8.72
C PRO A 123 6.95 -9.83 8.31
N LYS A 124 7.51 -10.68 7.44
CA LYS A 124 8.84 -10.50 6.89
C LYS A 124 8.79 -9.41 5.84
N LYS A 125 9.65 -8.39 5.95
CA LYS A 125 9.86 -7.48 4.83
C LYS A 125 10.68 -8.20 3.75
N ALA A 126 10.05 -8.46 2.63
CA ALA A 126 10.68 -9.17 1.52
C ALA A 126 11.47 -8.23 0.61
N ARG A 127 11.00 -6.98 0.48
CA ARG A 127 11.65 -5.97 -0.33
C ARG A 127 11.29 -4.56 0.13
N ASP A 128 12.24 -3.65 -0.06
CA ASP A 128 12.04 -2.24 0.11
C ASP A 128 12.90 -1.40 -0.85
N LEU A 129 12.37 -0.23 -1.17
CA LEU A 129 12.93 0.77 -2.07
C LEU A 129 12.55 2.16 -1.59
N PRO A 130 13.38 3.19 -1.85
CA PRO A 130 14.69 3.14 -2.53
C PRO A 130 15.81 2.50 -1.69
N GLN A 131 16.93 2.16 -2.34
CA GLN A 131 18.19 1.80 -1.65
C GLN A 131 18.96 3.07 -1.24
N ASN A 132 20.10 2.92 -0.58
CA ASN A 132 20.96 4.05 -0.26
C ASN A 132 21.51 4.70 -1.53
N GLU A 133 21.25 6.00 -1.71
CA GLU A 133 21.68 6.76 -2.89
C GLU A 133 22.29 8.11 -2.48
N ASN A 134 23.29 8.57 -3.23
CA ASN A 134 23.93 9.87 -3.03
C ASN A 134 23.08 11.02 -3.63
N LYS A 135 23.45 12.28 -3.36
CA LYS A 135 22.76 13.47 -3.91
C LYS A 135 22.81 13.58 -5.44
N ASN A 136 21.96 14.45 -6.01
CA ASN A 136 21.76 14.63 -7.45
C ASN A 136 21.35 13.35 -8.19
N TYR A 137 20.78 12.39 -7.45
CA TYR A 137 20.19 11.20 -8.04
C TYR A 137 18.91 11.58 -8.79
N GLN A 138 18.95 11.41 -10.11
CA GLN A 138 17.82 11.55 -11.01
C GLN A 138 17.61 10.23 -11.74
N HIS A 139 16.60 9.48 -11.33
CA HIS A 139 16.29 8.23 -12.00
C HIS A 139 14.79 7.94 -12.04
N ARG A 140 14.43 7.12 -13.00
CA ARG A 140 13.10 6.56 -13.18
C ARG A 140 13.30 5.06 -13.16
N ASP A 141 12.97 4.45 -12.04
CA ASP A 141 13.15 3.02 -11.84
C ASP A 141 11.81 2.32 -11.86
N THR A 142 11.68 1.33 -12.73
CA THR A 142 10.51 0.45 -12.77
C THR A 142 10.85 -0.82 -12.00
N TYR A 143 10.18 -1.03 -10.88
CA TYR A 143 10.39 -2.18 -10.03
C TYR A 143 9.19 -3.11 -10.08
N GLY A 144 9.39 -4.29 -10.66
CA GLY A 144 8.44 -5.40 -10.67
C GLY A 144 8.61 -6.31 -9.47
N TYR A 145 7.49 -6.82 -8.95
CA TYR A 145 7.46 -8.00 -8.09
C TYR A 145 6.53 -9.04 -8.72
N SER A 146 7.03 -10.26 -8.88
CA SER A 146 6.32 -11.36 -9.54
C SER A 146 5.46 -12.12 -8.52
N ILE A 147 4.16 -12.15 -8.75
CA ILE A 147 3.22 -12.98 -7.97
C ILE A 147 2.74 -14.15 -8.81
N GLY A 148 2.52 -15.29 -8.17
CA GLY A 148 1.82 -16.41 -8.80
C GLY A 148 0.32 -16.28 -8.57
N ILE A 149 -0.48 -16.56 -9.59
CA ILE A 149 -1.93 -16.53 -9.53
C ILE A 149 -2.44 -17.91 -9.95
N ASN A 150 -3.37 -18.48 -9.17
CA ASN A 150 -4.04 -19.71 -9.57
C ASN A 150 -4.86 -19.47 -10.85
N GLY A 151 -4.59 -20.27 -11.86
CA GLY A 151 -5.11 -20.11 -13.21
C GLY A 151 -4.10 -20.56 -14.26
N LYS A 152 -4.59 -21.07 -15.40
CA LYS A 152 -3.74 -21.41 -16.55
C LYS A 152 -3.71 -20.25 -17.56
N VAL A 153 -2.51 -19.82 -17.97
CA VAL A 153 -2.33 -18.82 -19.05
C VAL A 153 -3.04 -19.31 -20.33
N GLY A 154 -3.95 -18.51 -20.87
CA GLY A 154 -4.66 -18.82 -22.12
C GLY A 154 -5.72 -19.92 -22.02
N ALA A 155 -5.98 -20.49 -20.84
CA ALA A 155 -7.27 -21.14 -20.60
C ALA A 155 -8.34 -20.05 -20.51
N GLU A 156 -9.57 -20.37 -20.87
CA GLU A 156 -10.74 -19.49 -20.79
C GLU A 156 -11.12 -19.15 -19.33
N VAL A 157 -10.20 -18.56 -18.55
CA VAL A 157 -10.61 -17.61 -17.49
C VAL A 157 -11.05 -16.34 -18.22
N ASN A 158 -12.15 -16.49 -18.97
CA ASN A 158 -12.81 -15.44 -19.68
C ASN A 158 -13.44 -14.51 -18.63
N LYS A 159 -14.38 -13.67 -19.05
CA LYS A 159 -15.19 -12.82 -18.13
C LYS A 159 -15.87 -13.66 -17.02
N ASP A 160 -16.03 -14.95 -17.30
CA ASP A 160 -16.57 -15.98 -16.42
C ASP A 160 -15.40 -16.69 -15.70
N GLY A 161 -15.53 -16.92 -14.39
CA GLY A 161 -14.45 -17.51 -13.57
C GLY A 161 -14.14 -18.99 -13.89
N PRO A 162 -13.22 -19.64 -13.16
CA PRO A 162 -12.79 -21.01 -13.47
C PRO A 162 -13.95 -22.01 -13.38
N LYS A 163 -13.99 -22.93 -14.36
CA LYS A 163 -15.03 -23.98 -14.47
C LYS A 163 -14.47 -25.39 -14.31
N VAL A 164 -13.16 -25.59 -14.39
CA VAL A 164 -12.57 -26.93 -14.24
C VAL A 164 -11.45 -26.89 -13.20
N GLY A 165 -11.40 -27.89 -12.30
CA GLY A 165 -10.32 -27.97 -11.29
C GLY A 165 -8.91 -27.98 -11.89
N GLY A 166 -8.76 -28.53 -13.10
CA GLY A 166 -7.52 -28.46 -13.88
C GLY A 166 -7.08 -27.03 -14.25
N GLU A 167 -8.01 -26.10 -14.45
CA GLU A 167 -7.72 -24.67 -14.70
C GLU A 167 -7.19 -23.98 -13.43
N VAL A 168 -7.61 -24.46 -12.25
CA VAL A 168 -7.15 -23.98 -10.93
C VAL A 168 -5.80 -24.58 -10.55
N SER A 169 -5.47 -25.77 -11.06
CA SER A 169 -4.19 -26.45 -10.79
C SER A 169 -2.99 -25.83 -11.51
N GLY A 170 -3.23 -25.04 -12.57
CA GLY A 170 -2.20 -24.23 -13.20
C GLY A 170 -1.94 -22.96 -12.40
N SER A 171 -0.74 -22.42 -12.51
CA SER A 171 -0.42 -21.09 -12.00
C SER A 171 0.22 -20.26 -13.10
N PHE A 172 0.02 -18.95 -13.06
CA PHE A 172 0.72 -18.01 -13.92
C PHE A 172 1.34 -16.88 -13.13
N THR A 173 2.35 -16.26 -13.74
CA THR A 173 3.11 -15.20 -13.11
C THR A 173 2.61 -13.85 -13.60
N TYR A 174 2.30 -12.96 -12.65
CA TYR A 174 1.96 -11.57 -12.92
C TYR A 174 3.04 -10.65 -12.35
N ASN A 175 3.61 -9.80 -13.21
CA ASN A 175 4.62 -8.84 -12.81
C ASN A 175 3.95 -7.53 -12.38
N TYR A 176 3.78 -7.37 -11.07
CA TYR A 176 3.21 -6.15 -10.50
C TYR A 176 4.30 -5.08 -10.36
N SER A 177 4.46 -4.25 -11.40
CA SER A 177 5.47 -3.22 -11.47
C SER A 177 4.97 -1.83 -11.06
N LYS A 178 5.87 -1.07 -10.43
CA LYS A 178 5.66 0.33 -10.06
C LYS A 178 6.86 1.15 -10.49
N THR A 179 6.58 2.34 -11.01
CA THR A 179 7.64 3.28 -11.41
C THR A 179 7.84 4.30 -10.31
N LEU A 180 9.06 4.37 -9.78
CA LEU A 180 9.47 5.39 -8.83
C LEU A 180 10.31 6.42 -9.59
N VAL A 181 10.06 7.70 -9.33
CA VAL A 181 10.82 8.81 -9.92
C VAL A 181 11.50 9.57 -8.81
N PHE A 182 12.82 9.62 -8.85
CA PHE A 182 13.61 10.35 -7.87
C PHE A 182 14.24 11.56 -8.54
N ASP A 183 14.05 12.74 -7.96
CA ASP A 183 14.84 13.94 -8.27
C ASP A 183 15.27 14.53 -6.94
N THR A 184 16.37 14.00 -6.40
CA THR A 184 16.75 14.22 -5.00
C THR A 184 17.39 15.59 -4.78
N LYS A 185 17.93 16.24 -5.83
CA LYS A 185 18.63 17.53 -5.77
C LYS A 185 19.63 17.58 -4.61
N ASP A 186 19.28 18.30 -3.55
CA ASP A 186 20.10 18.58 -2.37
C ASP A 186 20.14 17.43 -1.35
N TYR A 187 19.31 16.41 -1.56
CA TYR A 187 19.09 15.32 -0.63
C TYR A 187 19.79 14.06 -1.09
N ARG A 188 20.32 13.30 -0.14
CA ARG A 188 20.68 11.89 -0.33
C ARG A 188 19.57 11.02 0.24
N ILE A 189 19.51 9.78 -0.20
CA ILE A 189 18.57 8.79 0.33
C ILE A 189 19.33 7.90 1.31
N ASN A 190 18.91 7.94 2.57
CA ASN A 190 19.41 7.06 3.62
C ASN A 190 18.29 6.07 4.00
N ASN A 191 18.39 4.86 3.48
CA ASN A 191 17.54 3.75 3.87
C ASN A 191 18.12 3.05 5.11
N ARG A 192 17.50 3.30 6.26
CA ARG A 192 17.86 2.77 7.59
C ARG A 192 17.01 1.55 7.99
N SER A 193 16.27 1.04 7.04
CA SER A 193 15.53 -0.20 7.12
C SER A 193 16.29 -1.34 7.75
N SER A 194 15.61 -2.11 8.60
CA SER A 194 16.18 -3.29 9.25
C SER A 194 15.07 -4.27 9.57
N LEU A 195 15.30 -5.56 9.31
CA LEU A 195 14.31 -6.62 9.53
C LEU A 195 12.95 -6.23 8.90
N SER A 196 11.89 -6.19 9.70
CA SER A 196 10.53 -5.81 9.29
C SER A 196 10.25 -4.31 9.39
N ASP A 197 11.21 -3.50 9.81
CA ASP A 197 11.06 -2.05 9.83
C ASP A 197 11.50 -1.47 8.49
N PHE A 198 10.60 -0.71 7.87
CA PHE A 198 10.94 0.17 6.78
C PHE A 198 11.10 1.60 7.28
N ASP A 199 12.26 2.20 7.03
CA ASP A 199 12.64 3.54 7.51
C ASP A 199 13.57 4.18 6.50
N ILE A 200 13.08 5.20 5.80
CA ILE A 200 13.87 5.97 4.83
C ILE A 200 13.94 7.43 5.26
N SER A 201 15.05 8.07 4.92
CA SER A 201 15.23 9.50 5.11
C SER A 201 15.82 10.12 3.86
N PHE A 202 15.14 11.14 3.35
CA PHE A 202 15.72 12.07 2.40
C PHE A 202 16.45 13.11 3.24
N GLU A 203 17.77 12.96 3.39
CA GLU A 203 18.61 13.81 4.25
C GLU A 203 19.35 14.84 3.41
N ARG A 204 19.29 16.11 3.79
CA ARG A 204 20.05 17.15 3.07
C ARG A 204 21.54 17.00 3.39
N GLU A 205 22.36 16.83 2.35
CA GLU A 205 23.79 16.48 2.52
C GLU A 205 24.68 17.71 2.77
N PHE A 206 24.23 18.90 2.35
CA PHE A 206 25.01 20.13 2.52
C PHE A 206 25.21 20.48 4.00
N GLY A 207 26.48 20.65 4.36
CA GLY A 207 26.89 21.24 5.62
C GLY A 207 26.66 22.74 5.64
N GLU A 208 26.86 23.33 6.81
CA GLU A 208 26.74 24.77 7.02
C GLU A 208 27.66 25.61 6.12
N CYS A 209 28.87 25.11 5.83
CA CYS A 209 29.85 25.83 5.02
C CYS A 209 29.53 25.76 3.53
N ASP A 210 28.93 24.66 3.07
CA ASP A 210 28.56 24.49 1.66
C ASP A 210 27.43 25.45 1.26
N GLU A 211 26.61 25.88 2.22
CA GLU A 211 25.51 26.83 2.04
C GLU A 211 26.00 28.29 1.91
N LEU A 212 27.27 28.57 2.26
CA LEU A 212 27.83 29.92 2.21
C LEU A 212 27.94 30.43 0.77
N ARG A 213 27.81 31.74 0.59
CA ARG A 213 27.98 32.39 -0.72
C ARG A 213 29.37 32.24 -1.30
N ARG A 214 30.38 32.20 -0.44
CA ARG A 214 31.76 31.90 -0.76
C ARG A 214 32.37 31.19 0.45
N GLN A 215 33.35 30.36 0.20
CA GLN A 215 34.14 29.73 1.25
C GLN A 215 35.61 30.04 1.03
N GLU A 216 36.29 30.52 2.08
CA GLU A 216 37.74 30.71 2.13
C GLU A 216 38.35 29.60 3.01
N LEU A 217 39.44 29.87 3.74
CA LEU A 217 40.04 28.92 4.68
C LEU A 217 39.17 28.76 5.94
N GLY A 218 38.16 27.89 5.87
CA GLY A 218 37.23 27.60 6.97
C GLY A 218 35.78 27.85 6.57
N CYS A 219 34.90 28.05 7.55
CA CYS A 219 33.47 28.28 7.36
C CYS A 219 33.11 29.78 7.31
N TYR A 220 33.90 30.56 6.57
CA TYR A 220 33.72 32.01 6.44
C TYR A 220 34.28 32.52 5.11
N PHE A 221 34.00 33.78 4.81
CA PHE A 221 34.65 34.54 3.74
C PHE A 221 34.75 36.02 4.09
N THR A 222 35.58 36.78 3.37
CA THR A 222 35.76 38.21 3.57
C THR A 222 35.23 39.02 2.38
N ALA A 223 34.75 40.23 2.64
CA ALA A 223 34.38 41.18 1.60
C ALA A 223 34.61 42.62 2.06
N ALA A 224 34.64 43.56 1.13
CA ALA A 224 34.75 44.98 1.45
C ALA A 224 33.61 45.44 2.38
N HIS A 225 33.87 46.47 3.20
CA HIS A 225 32.89 46.97 4.18
C HIS A 225 31.58 47.49 3.57
N TRP A 226 31.63 47.93 2.32
CA TRP A 226 30.45 48.36 1.55
C TRP A 226 29.76 47.21 0.80
N GLY A 227 30.20 45.97 1.01
CA GLY A 227 29.57 44.78 0.42
C GLY A 227 28.18 44.52 1.02
N SER A 228 27.17 44.43 0.16
CA SER A 228 25.77 44.17 0.54
C SER A 228 25.35 42.70 0.43
N GLY A 229 26.31 41.78 0.30
CA GLY A 229 26.05 40.36 0.11
C GLY A 229 25.39 39.69 1.33
N TRP A 230 24.80 38.52 1.09
CA TRP A 230 24.31 37.62 2.14
C TRP A 230 25.38 36.59 2.53
N VAL A 231 25.33 36.12 3.78
CA VAL A 231 26.20 35.03 4.28
C VAL A 231 25.93 33.74 3.51
N PHE A 232 24.66 33.37 3.37
CA PHE A 232 24.22 32.16 2.66
C PHE A 232 23.76 32.46 1.24
N ASP A 233 24.01 31.51 0.34
CA ASP A 233 23.55 31.57 -1.04
C ASP A 233 22.15 30.95 -1.17
N LYS A 234 21.14 31.79 -1.40
CA LYS A 234 19.76 31.34 -1.59
C LYS A 234 19.61 30.39 -2.79
N THR A 235 20.49 30.45 -3.78
CA THR A 235 20.43 29.58 -4.97
C THR A 235 20.81 28.11 -4.68
N LYS A 236 21.46 27.85 -3.53
CA LYS A 236 21.84 26.50 -3.07
C LYS A 236 20.72 25.77 -2.31
N PHE A 237 19.51 26.33 -2.29
CA PHE A 237 18.33 25.77 -1.65
C PHE A 237 17.28 25.51 -2.72
N ASN A 238 17.20 24.28 -3.20
CA ASN A 238 16.22 23.92 -4.20
C ASN A 238 14.79 23.99 -3.64
N PRO A 239 13.76 24.32 -4.43
CA PRO A 239 12.36 24.39 -3.98
C PRO A 239 11.84 23.12 -3.30
N ILE A 240 12.43 21.97 -3.59
CA ILE A 240 12.16 20.69 -2.90
C ILE A 240 12.45 20.74 -1.40
N SER A 241 13.24 21.70 -0.93
CA SER A 241 13.55 21.91 0.49
C SER A 241 12.54 22.78 1.23
N TYR A 242 11.62 23.49 0.56
CA TYR A 242 10.69 24.39 1.24
C TYR A 242 9.31 24.51 0.60
N SER A 243 9.22 24.49 -0.73
CA SER A 243 7.98 24.71 -1.47
C SER A 243 7.20 23.41 -1.66
N ASN A 244 7.79 22.38 -2.25
CA ASN A 244 7.07 21.11 -2.36
C ASN A 244 8.02 19.92 -2.51
N PHE A 245 7.85 18.93 -1.65
CA PHE A 245 8.47 17.62 -1.78
C PHE A 245 7.42 16.52 -1.93
N LYS A 246 7.58 15.70 -2.97
CA LYS A 246 6.74 14.52 -3.20
C LYS A 246 7.60 13.27 -3.01
N PRO A 247 7.49 12.59 -1.85
CA PRO A 247 8.26 11.39 -1.61
C PRO A 247 7.79 10.25 -2.52
N ASN A 248 8.67 9.28 -2.75
CA ASN A 248 8.36 8.04 -3.44
C ASN A 248 9.03 6.89 -2.68
N TYR A 249 8.29 5.81 -2.43
CA TYR A 249 8.85 4.59 -1.85
C TYR A 249 7.97 3.39 -2.16
N ASP A 250 8.55 2.21 -1.98
CA ASP A 250 7.85 0.94 -2.09
C ASP A 250 8.36 -0.05 -1.05
N VAL A 251 7.47 -0.67 -0.29
CA VAL A 251 7.82 -1.73 0.65
C VAL A 251 6.82 -2.88 0.57
N LEU A 252 7.33 -4.11 0.55
CA LEU A 252 6.56 -5.34 0.43
C LEU A 252 6.82 -6.25 1.64
N TYR A 253 5.73 -6.69 2.25
CA TYR A 253 5.69 -7.59 3.39
C TYR A 253 5.06 -8.93 2.99
N GLU A 254 5.64 -10.02 3.48
CA GLU A 254 5.17 -11.39 3.31
C GLU A 254 4.79 -12.00 4.65
N ALA A 255 3.65 -12.68 4.68
CA ALA A 255 3.24 -13.56 5.76
C ALA A 255 3.02 -15.00 5.23
N PRO A 256 3.31 -16.03 6.05
CA PRO A 256 2.97 -17.41 5.71
C PRO A 256 1.49 -17.58 5.41
N VAL A 257 1.16 -18.52 4.53
CA VAL A 257 -0.23 -18.83 4.15
C VAL A 257 -1.07 -19.33 5.33
N SER A 258 -0.42 -19.93 6.34
CA SER A 258 -1.03 -20.40 7.58
C SER A 258 -1.30 -19.32 8.61
N GLU A 259 -0.83 -18.08 8.40
CA GLU A 259 -1.01 -17.00 9.38
C GLU A 259 -2.48 -16.54 9.41
N THR A 260 -3.06 -16.48 10.61
CA THR A 260 -4.48 -16.13 10.84
C THR A 260 -4.67 -14.98 11.82
N GLY A 261 -3.58 -14.42 12.36
CA GLY A 261 -3.62 -13.27 13.25
C GLY A 261 -3.82 -11.95 12.50
N VAL A 262 -3.49 -10.86 13.21
CA VAL A 262 -3.55 -9.50 12.67
C VAL A 262 -2.19 -8.83 12.78
N THR A 263 -1.93 -7.85 11.93
CA THR A 263 -0.81 -6.90 12.08
C THR A 263 -1.34 -5.49 12.00
N ASP A 264 -1.02 -4.68 13.01
CA ASP A 264 -1.21 -3.23 12.92
C ASP A 264 0.09 -2.61 12.40
N PHE A 265 0.00 -1.94 11.25
CA PHE A 265 1.09 -1.17 10.68
C PHE A 265 0.94 0.31 11.04
N GLU A 266 2.02 0.93 11.48
CA GLU A 266 2.14 2.37 11.60
C GLU A 266 2.92 2.93 10.41
N MET A 267 2.30 3.85 9.70
CA MET A 267 2.92 4.62 8.63
C MET A 267 3.09 6.05 9.12
N GLY A 268 4.19 6.70 8.80
CA GLY A 268 4.36 8.08 9.21
C GLY A 268 5.35 8.87 8.40
N VAL A 269 5.24 10.18 8.58
CA VAL A 269 6.08 11.20 7.99
C VAL A 269 6.58 12.09 9.10
N LYS A 270 7.90 12.29 9.16
CA LYS A 270 8.53 13.29 10.02
C LYS A 270 9.26 14.29 9.16
N LEU A 271 8.82 15.53 9.26
CA LEU A 271 9.40 16.69 8.60
C LEU A 271 10.35 17.37 9.59
N ASN A 272 11.65 17.24 9.39
CA ASN A 272 12.64 17.99 10.14
C ASN A 272 12.95 19.28 9.39
N TYR A 273 12.83 20.43 10.04
CA TYR A 273 13.01 21.73 9.41
C TYR A 273 13.94 22.61 10.24
N ARG A 274 14.60 23.56 9.57
CA ARG A 274 15.61 24.43 10.17
C ARG A 274 15.63 25.83 9.59
N ALA A 275 16.23 26.74 10.34
CA ALA A 275 16.68 28.04 9.89
C ALA A 275 18.17 28.20 10.25
N ARG A 276 18.94 28.85 9.37
CA ARG A 276 20.36 29.14 9.53
C ARG A 276 20.58 30.59 9.90
N PHE A 277 21.56 30.85 10.74
CA PHE A 277 21.95 32.19 11.17
C PHE A 277 23.37 32.49 10.75
N GLY A 278 23.62 33.73 10.36
CA GLY A 278 24.94 34.20 9.94
C GLY A 278 25.27 35.55 10.55
N THR A 279 26.55 35.84 10.62
CA THR A 279 27.08 37.11 11.12
C THR A 279 27.98 37.74 10.08
N VAL A 280 27.90 39.06 10.00
CA VAL A 280 28.86 39.90 9.28
C VAL A 280 29.46 40.84 10.32
N ILE A 281 30.76 40.74 10.56
CA ILE A 281 31.48 41.47 11.61
C ILE A 281 32.61 42.28 10.97
N PRO A 282 32.80 43.56 11.33
CA PRO A 282 33.87 44.36 10.77
C PRO A 282 35.24 43.94 11.32
N SER A 283 36.25 43.89 10.44
CA SER A 283 37.68 43.86 10.77
C SER A 283 38.34 45.18 10.33
N ALA A 284 39.66 45.29 10.42
CA ALA A 284 40.40 46.53 10.12
C ALA A 284 40.31 46.97 8.64
N LEU A 285 40.18 46.04 7.70
CA LEU A 285 40.19 46.33 6.25
C LEU A 285 39.01 45.70 5.48
N PHE A 286 38.31 44.74 6.09
CA PHE A 286 37.25 43.95 5.46
C PHE A 286 36.22 43.51 6.49
N SER A 287 35.04 43.11 6.03
CA SER A 287 34.03 42.45 6.85
C SER A 287 34.15 40.95 6.73
N VAL A 288 34.02 40.23 7.85
CA VAL A 288 34.05 38.77 7.92
C VAL A 288 32.61 38.25 7.93
N TYR A 289 32.28 37.39 6.97
CA TYR A 289 30.98 36.73 6.83
C TYR A 289 31.12 35.29 7.27
N GLY A 290 30.34 34.85 8.23
CA GLY A 290 30.42 33.49 8.74
C GLY A 290 29.10 32.98 9.27
N SER A 291 29.00 31.67 9.43
CA SER A 291 27.84 31.08 10.07
C SER A 291 27.83 31.33 11.58
N ALA A 292 26.64 31.47 12.14
CA ALA A 292 26.37 31.75 13.55
C ALA A 292 25.35 30.76 14.15
N GLY A 293 25.28 29.54 13.60
CA GLY A 293 24.46 28.45 14.09
C GLY A 293 23.12 28.28 13.37
N SER A 294 22.25 27.49 13.98
CA SER A 294 20.93 27.14 13.42
C SER A 294 19.89 26.88 14.50
N SER A 295 18.62 27.07 14.15
CA SER A 295 17.48 26.55 14.91
C SER A 295 16.87 25.39 14.14
N THR A 296 16.55 24.29 14.83
CA THR A 296 15.92 23.10 14.26
C THR A 296 14.66 22.72 15.04
N ASN A 297 13.69 22.13 14.37
CA ASN A 297 12.51 21.52 15.00
C ASN A 297 11.93 20.48 14.02
N SER A 298 10.88 19.76 14.43
CA SER A 298 10.23 18.75 13.59
C SER A 298 8.73 18.71 13.78
N SER A 299 8.03 18.21 12.76
CA SER A 299 6.61 17.87 12.82
C SER A 299 6.44 16.40 12.41
N THR A 300 5.59 15.67 13.11
CA THR A 300 5.39 14.24 12.92
C THR A 300 3.91 13.93 12.73
N VAL A 301 3.56 13.21 11.68
CA VAL A 301 2.20 12.75 11.38
C VAL A 301 2.22 11.25 11.19
N LYS A 302 1.27 10.55 11.81
CA LYS A 302 1.19 9.10 11.82
C LYS A 302 -0.20 8.63 11.43
N GLN A 303 -0.27 7.49 10.77
CA GLN A 303 -1.50 6.78 10.47
C GLN A 303 -1.31 5.30 10.79
N ARG A 304 -2.41 4.62 11.16
CA ARG A 304 -2.40 3.19 11.44
C ARG A 304 -3.39 2.47 10.57
N ILE A 305 -3.00 1.29 10.12
CA ILE A 305 -3.88 0.37 9.39
C ILE A 305 -3.71 -1.04 9.95
N ARG A 306 -4.85 -1.72 10.11
CA ARG A 306 -4.89 -3.12 10.51
C ARG A 306 -5.01 -4.00 9.28
N ILE A 307 -4.17 -5.03 9.21
CA ILE A 307 -4.28 -6.13 8.26
C ILE A 307 -4.73 -7.36 9.03
N ASP A 308 -5.81 -7.99 8.56
CA ASP A 308 -6.28 -9.28 9.04
C ASP A 308 -5.80 -10.37 8.08
N TRP A 309 -4.88 -11.22 8.53
CA TRP A 309 -4.32 -12.27 7.70
C TRP A 309 -5.30 -13.42 7.47
N ASN A 310 -6.34 -13.55 8.31
CA ASN A 310 -7.43 -14.50 8.08
C ASN A 310 -8.49 -13.97 7.09
N HIS A 311 -8.31 -12.76 6.58
CA HIS A 311 -9.27 -12.17 5.66
C HIS A 311 -9.36 -13.01 4.35
N PRO A 312 -10.58 -13.29 3.85
CA PRO A 312 -10.80 -14.18 2.70
C PRO A 312 -10.10 -13.76 1.39
N LEU A 313 -9.71 -12.49 1.27
CA LEU A 313 -8.92 -11.99 0.13
C LEU A 313 -7.59 -12.72 -0.05
N PHE A 314 -7.07 -13.32 1.03
CA PHE A 314 -5.82 -14.07 1.00
C PHE A 314 -6.00 -15.53 0.57
N GLU A 315 -7.20 -15.90 0.13
CA GLU A 315 -7.43 -17.21 -0.48
C GLU A 315 -6.88 -17.27 -1.90
N ALA A 316 -6.35 -18.43 -2.26
CA ALA A 316 -5.61 -18.60 -3.52
C ALA A 316 -6.53 -18.71 -4.73
N GLU A 317 -7.76 -19.19 -4.55
CA GLU A 317 -8.69 -19.40 -5.65
C GLU A 317 -9.37 -18.09 -6.06
N ALA A 318 -9.65 -17.95 -7.36
CA ALA A 318 -10.34 -16.79 -7.90
C ALA A 318 -11.70 -16.58 -7.21
N HIS A 319 -11.96 -15.34 -6.83
CA HIS A 319 -13.20 -14.95 -6.17
C HIS A 319 -14.32 -14.87 -7.20
N VAL A 320 -15.33 -15.73 -7.06
CA VAL A 320 -16.48 -15.77 -7.97
C VAL A 320 -17.79 -15.72 -7.21
N THR A 321 -18.81 -15.13 -7.83
CA THR A 321 -20.21 -15.42 -7.49
C THR A 321 -20.73 -16.52 -8.40
N LEU A 322 -21.54 -17.41 -7.86
CA LEU A 322 -22.29 -18.38 -8.65
C LEU A 322 -23.67 -17.80 -8.97
N GLN A 323 -23.80 -17.23 -10.16
CA GLN A 323 -25.01 -16.52 -10.59
C GLN A 323 -25.88 -17.44 -11.46
N SER A 324 -27.18 -17.45 -11.19
CA SER A 324 -28.14 -18.16 -12.05
C SER A 324 -28.28 -17.47 -13.41
N LEU A 325 -28.43 -18.28 -14.45
CA LEU A 325 -28.85 -17.85 -15.79
C LEU A 325 -30.35 -18.09 -16.02
N SER A 326 -31.03 -18.73 -15.06
CA SER A 326 -32.47 -18.97 -15.05
C SER A 326 -33.24 -17.89 -14.28
N ASN A 327 -32.54 -16.96 -13.61
CA ASN A 327 -33.12 -15.83 -12.88
C ASN A 327 -32.22 -14.58 -13.05
N ASN A 328 -32.83 -13.41 -13.24
CA ASN A 328 -32.11 -12.17 -13.56
C ASN A 328 -31.19 -11.67 -12.42
N ASP A 329 -31.53 -11.94 -11.16
CA ASP A 329 -30.80 -11.43 -10.00
C ASP A 329 -30.80 -12.47 -8.87
N LEU A 330 -30.17 -13.61 -9.11
CA LEU A 330 -30.02 -14.67 -8.11
C LEU A 330 -28.60 -15.21 -8.10
N CYS A 331 -27.97 -15.12 -6.94
CA CYS A 331 -26.64 -15.64 -6.63
C CYS A 331 -26.74 -16.68 -5.50
N LEU A 332 -25.85 -17.66 -5.51
CA LEU A 332 -25.72 -18.63 -4.43
C LEU A 332 -25.14 -17.93 -3.18
N ASP A 333 -25.87 -18.03 -2.08
CA ASP A 333 -25.67 -17.24 -0.87
C ASP A 333 -25.68 -18.13 0.38
N VAL A 334 -24.70 -17.92 1.26
CA VAL A 334 -24.68 -18.49 2.61
C VAL A 334 -25.56 -17.65 3.54
N TYR A 335 -26.72 -18.18 3.89
CA TYR A 335 -27.63 -17.56 4.86
C TYR A 335 -27.09 -17.77 6.28
N GLY A 336 -26.46 -18.92 6.53
CA GLY A 336 -25.95 -19.31 7.83
C GLY A 336 -26.96 -20.10 8.66
N GLU A 337 -26.65 -20.28 9.94
CA GLU A 337 -27.52 -20.86 10.95
C GLU A 337 -27.75 -19.82 12.06
N ASN A 338 -29.01 -19.53 12.40
CA ASN A 338 -29.38 -18.47 13.35
C ASN A 338 -28.76 -17.09 13.04
N GLY A 339 -28.45 -16.83 11.76
CA GLY A 339 -27.81 -15.59 11.30
C GLY A 339 -26.29 -15.58 11.35
N ASP A 340 -25.64 -16.60 11.91
CA ASP A 340 -24.20 -16.77 11.81
C ASP A 340 -23.84 -17.51 10.51
N LYS A 341 -23.09 -16.84 9.64
CA LYS A 341 -22.72 -17.35 8.31
C LYS A 341 -21.44 -18.18 8.34
N THR A 342 -20.72 -18.20 9.46
CA THR A 342 -19.39 -18.82 9.58
C THR A 342 -19.43 -20.24 10.14
N VAL A 343 -20.57 -20.66 10.69
CA VAL A 343 -20.77 -21.98 11.28
C VAL A 343 -20.94 -23.06 10.23
N ALA A 344 -20.44 -24.25 10.53
CA ALA A 344 -20.74 -25.46 9.76
C ALA A 344 -22.23 -25.81 9.95
N GLY A 345 -22.88 -26.39 8.94
CA GLY A 345 -24.33 -26.57 8.90
C GLY A 345 -25.10 -25.34 8.39
N GLY A 346 -24.42 -24.22 8.15
CA GLY A 346 -25.05 -22.99 7.67
C GLY A 346 -25.77 -23.21 6.33
N SER A 347 -27.05 -22.85 6.27
CA SER A 347 -27.87 -23.07 5.07
C SER A 347 -27.40 -22.23 3.88
N VAL A 348 -27.50 -22.80 2.68
CA VAL A 348 -27.15 -22.16 1.41
C VAL A 348 -28.37 -22.13 0.50
N ASN A 349 -28.68 -20.96 -0.05
CA ASN A 349 -29.83 -20.74 -0.92
C ASN A 349 -29.55 -19.63 -1.94
N GLY A 350 -30.54 -19.29 -2.78
CA GLY A 350 -30.47 -18.13 -3.67
C GLY A 350 -30.78 -16.82 -2.94
N TRP A 351 -30.08 -15.74 -3.30
CA TRP A 351 -30.45 -14.38 -2.90
C TRP A 351 -30.13 -13.38 -4.01
N SER A 352 -30.67 -12.17 -3.92
CA SER A 352 -30.31 -11.06 -4.82
C SER A 352 -28.81 -10.85 -4.83
N CYS A 353 -28.21 -10.70 -6.01
CA CYS A 353 -26.77 -10.58 -6.14
C CYS A 353 -26.30 -9.23 -5.58
N HIS A 354 -25.47 -9.26 -4.54
CA HIS A 354 -24.89 -8.06 -3.92
C HIS A 354 -23.37 -8.15 -3.75
N GLY A 355 -22.76 -9.31 -4.04
CA GLY A 355 -21.30 -9.46 -4.10
C GLY A 355 -20.58 -9.36 -2.76
N SER A 356 -21.31 -9.45 -1.63
CA SER A 356 -20.70 -9.56 -0.31
C SER A 356 -20.10 -10.95 -0.10
N TRP A 357 -19.18 -11.08 0.86
CA TRP A 357 -18.40 -12.30 1.09
C TRP A 357 -19.19 -13.61 1.24
N ASN A 358 -20.46 -13.55 1.66
CA ASN A 358 -21.36 -14.70 1.73
C ASN A 358 -21.92 -15.18 0.38
N GLN A 359 -21.67 -14.45 -0.70
CA GLN A 359 -21.96 -14.86 -2.07
C GLN A 359 -20.69 -15.18 -2.86
N VAL A 360 -19.52 -15.03 -2.24
CA VAL A 360 -18.24 -15.23 -2.89
C VAL A 360 -17.73 -16.63 -2.56
N TRP A 361 -17.30 -17.32 -3.60
CA TRP A 361 -16.80 -18.67 -3.57
C TRP A 361 -15.47 -18.74 -4.31
N GLY A 362 -14.70 -19.80 -4.06
CA GLY A 362 -13.51 -20.15 -4.82
C GLY A 362 -13.48 -21.65 -5.10
N LEU A 363 -13.34 -22.02 -6.37
CA LEU A 363 -13.19 -23.42 -6.77
C LEU A 363 -11.73 -23.82 -6.54
N ASP A 364 -11.48 -24.82 -5.70
CA ASP A 364 -10.14 -25.34 -5.44
C ASP A 364 -9.75 -26.50 -6.38
N LYS A 365 -8.51 -26.96 -6.24
CA LYS A 365 -7.96 -28.06 -7.05
C LYS A 365 -8.57 -29.43 -6.74
N GLU A 366 -9.22 -29.57 -5.57
CA GLU A 366 -9.99 -30.76 -5.18
C GLU A 366 -11.44 -30.74 -5.69
N GLU A 367 -11.77 -29.76 -6.54
CA GLU A 367 -13.10 -29.52 -7.12
C GLU A 367 -14.16 -29.10 -6.08
N ARG A 368 -13.76 -28.41 -5.01
CA ARG A 368 -14.68 -27.92 -3.98
C ARG A 368 -14.88 -26.41 -4.11
N TYR A 369 -16.10 -25.95 -3.89
CA TYR A 369 -16.37 -24.52 -3.73
C TYR A 369 -16.20 -24.11 -2.29
N ARG A 370 -15.08 -23.45 -1.99
CA ARG A 370 -14.76 -22.87 -0.69
C ARG A 370 -15.48 -21.53 -0.55
N SER A 371 -16.24 -21.36 0.52
CA SER A 371 -16.91 -20.10 0.82
C SER A 371 -15.90 -19.05 1.28
N ARG A 372 -16.20 -17.77 1.06
CA ARG A 372 -15.42 -16.65 1.60
C ARG A 372 -15.99 -16.06 2.88
N VAL A 373 -16.97 -16.71 3.51
CA VAL A 373 -17.37 -16.39 4.89
C VAL A 373 -16.38 -16.93 5.92
N ALA A 374 -15.75 -18.06 5.62
CA ALA A 374 -14.70 -18.69 6.40
C ALA A 374 -13.92 -19.66 5.51
N SER A 375 -12.59 -19.68 5.67
CA SER A 375 -11.66 -20.39 4.80
C SER A 375 -11.87 -21.92 4.80
N ASP A 376 -12.35 -22.49 5.89
CA ASP A 376 -12.55 -23.93 6.06
C ASP A 376 -13.98 -24.39 5.74
N ARG A 377 -14.80 -23.56 5.06
CA ARG A 377 -16.18 -23.88 4.68
C ARG A 377 -16.32 -24.24 3.21
N CYS A 378 -16.93 -25.39 2.93
CA CYS A 378 -17.15 -25.90 1.58
C CYS A 378 -18.65 -26.14 1.30
N LEU A 379 -19.09 -25.79 0.09
CA LEU A 379 -20.44 -26.07 -0.40
C LEU A 379 -20.70 -27.59 -0.43
N THR A 380 -21.70 -28.04 0.34
CA THR A 380 -21.98 -29.45 0.59
C THR A 380 -23.43 -29.79 0.26
N VAL A 381 -23.64 -30.94 -0.37
CA VAL A 381 -24.96 -31.54 -0.58
C VAL A 381 -25.34 -32.44 0.58
N ASN A 382 -26.50 -32.20 1.19
CA ASN A 382 -27.06 -33.04 2.23
C ASN A 382 -27.86 -34.23 1.66
N ALA A 383 -28.15 -35.21 2.52
CA ALA A 383 -28.92 -36.40 2.13
C ALA A 383 -30.34 -36.06 1.61
N ASP A 384 -30.95 -34.99 2.16
CA ASP A 384 -32.24 -34.44 1.73
C ASP A 384 -32.14 -33.52 0.49
N LYS A 385 -30.97 -33.47 -0.14
CA LYS A 385 -30.63 -32.67 -1.34
C LYS A 385 -30.56 -31.16 -1.11
N THR A 386 -30.69 -30.70 0.13
CA THR A 386 -30.41 -29.30 0.49
C THR A 386 -28.92 -29.01 0.46
N LEU A 387 -28.57 -27.72 0.53
CA LEU A 387 -27.20 -27.23 0.50
C LEU A 387 -26.83 -26.57 1.82
N THR A 388 -25.66 -26.92 2.34
CA THR A 388 -25.04 -26.26 3.50
C THR A 388 -23.58 -25.93 3.22
N VAL A 389 -23.01 -25.09 4.07
CA VAL A 389 -21.57 -24.99 4.22
C VAL A 389 -21.11 -25.91 5.34
N GLU A 390 -20.18 -26.81 5.05
CA GLU A 390 -19.58 -27.71 6.04
C GLU A 390 -18.08 -27.54 6.10
N GLN A 391 -17.43 -28.12 7.11
CA GLN A 391 -15.97 -28.20 7.13
C GLN A 391 -15.47 -28.90 5.85
N CYS A 392 -14.51 -28.27 5.17
CA CYS A 392 -13.92 -28.80 3.96
C CYS A 392 -13.23 -30.15 4.22
N GLY A 393 -13.59 -31.17 3.44
CA GLY A 393 -13.04 -32.52 3.52
C GLY A 393 -12.89 -33.15 2.14
N ALA A 394 -12.81 -34.49 2.09
CA ALA A 394 -12.64 -35.26 0.85
C ALA A 394 -13.96 -35.82 0.29
N ASN A 395 -15.10 -35.53 0.93
CA ASN A 395 -16.40 -36.10 0.60
C ASN A 395 -16.84 -35.71 -0.83
N LEU A 396 -17.38 -36.66 -1.59
CA LEU A 396 -17.95 -36.42 -2.92
C LEU A 396 -19.12 -35.43 -2.89
N ALA A 397 -19.86 -35.34 -1.78
CA ALA A 397 -20.91 -34.36 -1.56
C ALA A 397 -20.43 -32.90 -1.62
N GLN A 398 -19.12 -32.67 -1.49
CA GLN A 398 -18.48 -31.35 -1.56
C GLN A 398 -17.83 -31.05 -2.91
N LYS A 399 -17.84 -32.02 -3.84
CA LYS A 399 -17.15 -31.90 -5.11
C LYS A 399 -18.11 -31.54 -6.23
N TRP A 400 -17.69 -30.60 -7.05
CA TRP A 400 -18.49 -29.95 -8.07
C TRP A 400 -17.70 -29.80 -9.36
N TYR A 401 -18.36 -30.00 -10.48
CA TYR A 401 -17.75 -29.80 -11.79
C TYR A 401 -18.76 -29.21 -12.76
N TRP A 402 -18.25 -28.50 -13.77
CA TRP A 402 -19.10 -27.88 -14.78
C TRP A 402 -19.21 -28.75 -16.02
N GLU A 403 -20.40 -28.75 -16.62
CA GLU A 403 -20.63 -29.17 -18.01
C GLU A 403 -21.42 -28.06 -18.70
N GLY A 404 -20.74 -27.25 -19.52
CA GLY A 404 -21.33 -26.06 -20.13
C GLY A 404 -21.73 -24.99 -19.09
N ASP A 405 -23.03 -24.79 -18.93
CA ASP A 405 -23.63 -23.88 -17.94
C ASP A 405 -24.35 -24.63 -16.80
N LYS A 406 -24.14 -25.95 -16.69
CA LYS A 406 -24.65 -26.76 -15.59
C LYS A 406 -23.55 -26.98 -14.55
N LEU A 407 -23.87 -26.69 -13.29
CA LEU A 407 -23.01 -27.03 -12.15
C LEU A 407 -23.47 -28.34 -11.51
N ILE A 408 -22.59 -29.32 -11.48
CA ILE A 408 -22.96 -30.72 -11.24
C ILE A 408 -22.24 -31.22 -9.99
N SER A 409 -23.00 -31.83 -9.08
CA SER A 409 -22.46 -32.43 -7.87
C SER A 409 -21.94 -33.83 -8.15
N ARG A 410 -20.85 -34.21 -7.49
CA ARG A 410 -20.39 -35.61 -7.44
C ARG A 410 -21.08 -36.43 -6.35
N TYR A 411 -22.05 -35.86 -5.64
CA TYR A 411 -22.85 -36.55 -4.64
C TYR A 411 -23.45 -37.87 -5.20
N VAL A 412 -23.41 -38.92 -4.38
CA VAL A 412 -23.97 -40.24 -4.70
C VAL A 412 -24.90 -40.71 -3.58
N ASP A 413 -26.03 -41.31 -3.93
CA ASP A 413 -26.97 -41.98 -3.01
C ASP A 413 -27.24 -43.45 -3.37
N GLY A 414 -26.40 -44.04 -4.21
CA GLY A 414 -26.54 -45.43 -4.65
C GLY A 414 -27.47 -45.63 -5.86
N ASN A 415 -28.21 -44.60 -6.30
CA ASN A 415 -29.15 -44.72 -7.43
C ASN A 415 -28.54 -44.35 -8.80
N ASN A 416 -27.21 -44.20 -8.88
CA ASN A 416 -26.47 -43.77 -10.09
C ASN A 416 -27.07 -42.51 -10.77
N THR A 417 -27.68 -41.63 -9.97
CA THR A 417 -28.37 -40.43 -10.46
C THR A 417 -27.41 -39.25 -10.49
N ARG A 418 -27.46 -38.48 -11.57
CA ARG A 418 -26.67 -37.25 -11.71
C ARG A 418 -27.45 -36.06 -11.15
N TYR A 419 -26.80 -35.31 -10.26
CA TYR A 419 -27.42 -34.21 -9.52
C TYR A 419 -26.87 -32.85 -9.97
N LEU A 420 -27.77 -31.95 -10.36
CA LEU A 420 -27.44 -30.59 -10.82
C LEU A 420 -27.89 -29.56 -9.79
N LEU A 421 -27.12 -28.49 -9.61
CA LEU A 421 -27.55 -27.32 -8.87
C LEU A 421 -28.76 -26.69 -9.57
N ASN A 422 -29.90 -26.62 -8.89
CA ASN A 422 -31.18 -26.25 -9.50
C ASN A 422 -31.99 -25.33 -8.58
N ILE A 423 -32.73 -24.40 -9.18
CA ILE A 423 -33.72 -23.60 -8.46
C ILE A 423 -35.04 -24.38 -8.44
N VAL A 424 -35.46 -24.83 -7.26
CA VAL A 424 -36.69 -25.62 -7.10
C VAL A 424 -37.93 -24.75 -6.91
N GLY A 425 -37.76 -23.50 -6.49
CA GLY A 425 -38.87 -22.54 -6.40
C GLY A 425 -38.47 -21.24 -5.71
N GLY A 426 -38.84 -20.10 -6.29
CA GLY A 426 -38.51 -18.78 -5.76
C GLY A 426 -37.00 -18.59 -5.60
N ARG A 427 -36.52 -18.62 -4.35
CA ARG A 427 -35.10 -18.51 -3.96
C ARG A 427 -34.49 -19.81 -3.44
N ASN A 428 -35.28 -20.89 -3.38
CA ASN A 428 -34.83 -22.17 -2.87
C ASN A 428 -33.94 -22.87 -3.91
N VAL A 429 -32.71 -23.19 -3.51
CA VAL A 429 -31.70 -23.84 -4.35
C VAL A 429 -31.30 -25.16 -3.71
N GLN A 430 -31.35 -26.22 -4.50
CA GLN A 430 -31.06 -27.59 -4.08
C GLN A 430 -30.33 -28.31 -5.21
N VAL A 431 -29.97 -29.58 -5.00
CA VAL A 431 -29.63 -30.45 -6.12
C VAL A 431 -30.82 -31.28 -6.56
N THR A 432 -31.05 -31.38 -7.86
CA THR A 432 -32.13 -32.23 -8.43
C THR A 432 -31.58 -33.18 -9.49
N PRO A 433 -32.23 -34.34 -9.70
CA PRO A 433 -31.91 -35.22 -10.82
C PRO A 433 -31.89 -34.47 -12.16
N GLU A 434 -30.96 -34.81 -13.05
CA GLU A 434 -30.78 -34.09 -14.33
C GLU A 434 -32.04 -34.01 -15.18
N ASN A 435 -32.86 -35.07 -15.19
CA ASN A 435 -34.13 -35.14 -15.92
C ASN A 435 -35.23 -34.23 -15.34
N GLU A 436 -35.07 -33.75 -14.10
CA GLU A 436 -36.03 -32.90 -13.38
C GLU A 436 -35.53 -31.45 -13.22
N ALA A 437 -34.26 -31.20 -13.55
CA ALA A 437 -33.57 -29.95 -13.31
C ALA A 437 -33.90 -28.87 -14.37
N THR A 438 -35.05 -28.21 -14.24
CA THR A 438 -35.55 -27.23 -15.23
C THR A 438 -34.92 -25.83 -15.13
N GLN A 439 -34.32 -25.47 -13.99
CA GLN A 439 -33.69 -24.15 -13.72
C GLN A 439 -32.25 -24.30 -13.23
N ALA A 440 -31.45 -25.10 -13.96
CA ALA A 440 -30.11 -25.52 -13.56
C ALA A 440 -28.97 -24.83 -14.33
N ARG A 441 -29.25 -23.70 -14.98
CA ARG A 441 -28.24 -22.93 -15.70
C ARG A 441 -27.60 -21.91 -14.75
N TRP A 442 -26.28 -21.97 -14.62
CA TRP A 442 -25.47 -21.13 -13.74
C TRP A 442 -24.21 -20.67 -14.46
N LYS A 443 -23.56 -19.64 -13.91
CA LYS A 443 -22.21 -19.25 -14.32
C LYS A 443 -21.39 -18.74 -13.14
N PRO A 444 -20.08 -19.02 -13.09
CA PRO A 444 -19.18 -18.33 -12.21
C PRO A 444 -18.90 -16.94 -12.79
N THR A 445 -19.10 -15.88 -12.00
CA THR A 445 -18.78 -14.50 -12.41
C THR A 445 -17.68 -13.97 -11.51
N LEU A 446 -16.56 -13.54 -12.10
CA LEU A 446 -15.43 -13.00 -11.34
C LEU A 446 -15.85 -11.75 -10.55
N GLN A 447 -15.49 -11.71 -9.29
CA GLN A 447 -15.76 -10.58 -8.41
C GLN A 447 -14.55 -9.65 -8.33
N GLN A 448 -14.81 -8.36 -8.51
CA GLN A 448 -13.85 -7.34 -8.09
C GLN A 448 -13.95 -7.19 -6.59
N VAL A 449 -13.00 -7.79 -5.88
CA VAL A 449 -12.92 -7.69 -4.43
C VAL A 449 -12.72 -6.24 -4.02
N LYS A 450 -13.49 -5.78 -3.04
CA LYS A 450 -13.33 -4.47 -2.40
C LYS A 450 -12.98 -4.67 -0.92
N LEU A 451 -12.08 -3.81 -0.41
CA LEU A 451 -11.66 -3.73 0.99
C LEU A 451 -12.57 -2.83 1.82
#